data_AF-A0A8T3RDJ4-F1
#
_entry.id   AF-A0A8T3RDJ4-F1
#
_cell.length_a   1.000
_cell.length_b   1.000
_cell.length_c   1.000
_cell.angle_alpha   90.00
_cell.angle_beta   90.00
_cell.angle_gamma   90.00
#
_symmetry.space_group_name_H-M   'P 1'
#
loop_
_entity.id
_entity.type
_entity.pdbx_description
1 polymer ?
#
loop_
_entity_poly.entity_id
_entity_poly.type
_entity_poly.pdbx_seq_one_letter_code
_entity_poly.pdbx_strand_id
1 'polypeptide(L)' 'KVPEHGAIVCYQSIVEIDQKPYLVRVMVNETAYPPTVVTVYRTSKIEKYWRAT' A
#
# COMPACT_ATOMS: atom_id res chain seq x y z
N LYS A 1 -6.37 5.04 5.14
CA LYS A 1 -7.13 4.57 3.95
C LYS A 1 -7.21 5.71 2.96
N VAL A 2 -6.57 5.60 1.79
CA VAL A 2 -6.65 6.64 0.74
C VAL A 2 -7.56 6.10 -0.37
N PRO A 3 -8.70 6.75 -0.65
CA PRO A 3 -9.54 6.35 -1.77
C PRO A 3 -8.95 6.91 -3.08
N GLU A 4 -8.43 6.05 -3.94
CA GLU A 4 -8.05 6.40 -5.31
C GLU A 4 -8.98 5.63 -6.27
N HIS A 5 -9.91 6.35 -6.92
CA HIS A 5 -10.85 5.84 -7.92
C HIS A 5 -11.76 4.66 -7.49
N GLY A 6 -12.95 5.01 -6.95
CA GLY A 6 -14.22 4.27 -7.06
C GLY A 6 -14.37 2.88 -6.42
N ALA A 7 -13.37 2.00 -6.55
CA ALA A 7 -13.43 0.60 -6.13
C ALA A 7 -12.07 0.07 -5.61
N ILE A 8 -10.97 0.78 -5.90
CA ILE A 8 -9.63 0.37 -5.50
C ILE A 8 -9.23 1.13 -4.23
N VAL A 9 -8.94 0.38 -3.18
CA VAL A 9 -8.48 0.91 -1.90
C VAL A 9 -6.99 0.67 -1.77
N CYS A 10 -6.25 1.75 -1.50
CA CYS A 10 -4.83 1.68 -1.23
C CYS A 10 -4.60 1.50 0.28
N TYR A 11 -4.11 0.33 0.66
CA TYR A 11 -3.53 0.05 1.97
C TYR A 11 -2.03 0.28 1.90
N GLN A 12 -1.50 0.97 2.90
CA GLN A 12 -0.07 1.22 2.99
C GLN A 12 0.37 1.03 4.43
N SER A 13 1.53 0.40 4.60
CA SER A 13 2.16 0.21 5.91
C SER A 13 3.67 0.20 5.76
N ILE A 14 4.35 0.65 6.81
CA ILE A 14 5.80 0.48 6.94
C ILE A 14 6.03 -0.88 7.58
N VAL A 15 6.86 -1.69 6.94
CA VAL A 15 7.18 -3.04 7.40
C VAL A 15 8.69 -3.20 7.40
N GLU A 16 9.24 -3.76 8.47
CA GLU A 16 10.66 -4.09 8.55
C GLU A 16 10.91 -5.45 7.90
N ILE A 17 11.74 -5.46 6.85
CA ILE A 17 12.16 -6.66 6.14
C ILE A 17 13.67 -6.61 6.10
N ASP A 18 14.35 -7.67 6.53
CA ASP A 18 15.82 -7.74 6.49
C ASP A 18 16.50 -6.57 7.24
N GLN A 19 15.97 -6.22 8.42
CA GLN A 19 16.42 -5.10 9.26
C GLN A 19 16.34 -3.71 8.58
N LYS A 20 15.62 -3.59 7.47
CA LYS A 20 15.40 -2.33 6.76
C LYS A 20 13.91 -2.02 6.69
N PRO A 21 13.50 -0.77 6.94
CA PRO A 21 12.11 -0.39 6.77
C PRO A 21 11.78 -0.28 5.27
N TYR A 22 10.63 -0.83 4.88
CA TYR A 22 10.07 -0.69 3.54
C TYR A 22 8.63 -0.18 3.63
N LEU A 23 8.26 0.73 2.72
CA LEU A 23 6.87 1.10 2.51
C LEU A 23 6.25 0.10 1.55
N VAL A 24 5.30 -0.69 2.06
CA VAL A 24 4.51 -1.62 1.25
C VAL A 24 3.18 -0.96 0.94
N ARG A 25 2.80 -0.95 -0.34
CA ARG A 25 1.51 -0.44 -0.81
C ARG A 25 0.77 -1.57 -1.53
N VAL A 26 -0.47 -1.78 -1.11
CA VAL A 26 -1.37 -2.83 -1.59
C VAL A 26 -2.63 -2.15 -2.11
N MET A 27 -2.90 -2.32 -3.40
CA MET A 27 -4.13 -1.88 -4.05
C MET A 27 -5.09 -3.05 -4.06
N VAL A 28 -6.19 -2.94 -3.32
CA VAL A 28 -7.21 -3.98 -3.19
C VAL A 28 -8.50 -3.49 -3.84
N ASN A 29 -9.07 -4.31 -4.71
CA ASN A 29 -10.41 -4.10 -5.22
C ASN A 29 -11.42 -4.70 -4.23
N GLU A 30 -12.02 -3.85 -3.39
CA GLU A 30 -13.05 -4.28 -2.40
C GLU A 30 -14.40 -4.57 -3.08
N THR A 31 -14.61 -4.16 -4.33
CA THR A 31 -15.87 -4.39 -5.06
C THR A 31 -15.95 -5.77 -5.70
N ALA A 32 -14.82 -6.45 -5.87
CA ALA A 32 -14.78 -7.84 -6.30
C ALA A 32 -15.09 -8.77 -5.12
N TYR A 33 -15.89 -9.83 -5.35
CA TYR A 33 -16.13 -10.88 -4.36
C TYR A 33 -15.60 -12.21 -4.90
N PRO A 34 -14.51 -12.78 -4.32
CA PRO A 34 -13.77 -12.31 -3.16
C PRO A 34 -12.90 -11.05 -3.43
N PRO A 35 -12.54 -10.28 -2.37
CA PRO A 35 -11.67 -9.11 -2.50
C PRO A 35 -10.38 -9.48 -3.20
N THR A 36 -10.08 -8.78 -4.30
CA THR A 36 -8.96 -9.14 -5.17
C THR A 36 -7.84 -8.11 -5.03
N VAL A 37 -6.63 -8.61 -4.76
CA VAL A 37 -5.43 -7.76 -4.76
C VAL A 37 -5.02 -7.51 -6.20
N VAL A 38 -5.03 -6.23 -6.61
CA VAL A 38 -4.72 -5.83 -7.99
C VAL A 38 -3.21 -5.64 -8.15
N THR A 39 -2.61 -4.88 -7.23
CA THR A 39 -1.21 -4.49 -7.33
C THR A 39 -0.60 -4.46 -5.93
N VAL A 40 0.57 -5.08 -5.80
CA VAL A 40 1.42 -4.96 -4.62
C VAL A 40 2.81 -4.54 -5.06
N TYR A 41 3.32 -3.49 -4.43
CA TYR A 41 4.71 -3.13 -4.59
C TYR A 41 5.28 -2.59 -3.28
N ARG A 42 6.60 -2.67 -3.19
CA ARG A 42 7.37 -2.15 -2.06
C ARG A 42 8.35 -1.11 -2.55
N THR A 43 8.60 -0.10 -1.73
CA THR A 43 9.62 0.90 -1.98
C THR A 43 10.45 1.15 -0.73
N SER A 44 11.77 1.22 -0.89
CA SER A 44 12.70 1.67 0.15
C SER A 44 12.75 3.19 0.26
N LYS A 45 12.13 3.94 -0.67
CA LYS A 45 12.07 5.41 -0.66
C LYS A 45 10.96 5.92 0.26
N ILE A 46 10.96 5.49 1.53
CA ILE A 46 9.94 5.86 2.50
C ILE A 46 9.89 7.38 2.66
N GLU A 47 11.04 8.02 2.83
CA GLU A 47 11.16 9.49 3.01
C GLU A 47 10.53 10.31 1.88
N LYS A 48 10.45 9.76 0.67
CA LYS A 48 9.84 10.45 -0.49
C LYS A 48 8.31 10.38 -0.49
N TYR A 49 7.74 9.29 0.04
CA TYR A 49 6.30 8.98 -0.09
C TYR A 49 5.54 8.98 1.24
N TRP A 50 6.26 8.97 2.36
CA TRP A 50 5.71 8.96 3.71
C TRP A 50 6.05 10.28 4.40
N ARG A 51 5.07 11.17 4.48
CA ARG A 51 5.18 12.35 5.33
C ARG A 51 4.72 11.97 6.74
N ALA A 52 5.68 11.78 7.64
CA ALA A 52 5.41 11.83 9.07
C ALA A 52 4.91 13.25 9.38
N THR A 53 3.60 13.39 9.58
CA THR A 53 3.02 14.57 10.23
C THR A 53 2.86 14.25 11.70
#